data_AF-A0A9X8SZS4-F1
#
_entry.id   AF-A0A9X8SZS4-F1
#
_cell.length_a   1.000
_cell.length_b   1.000
_cell.length_c   1.000
_cell.angle_alpha   90.00
_cell.angle_beta   90.00
_cell.angle_gamma   90.00
#
_symmetry.space_group_name_H-M   'P 1'
#
loop_
_entity.id
_entity.type
_entity.pdbx_description
1 polymer ?
#
loop_
_entity_poly.entity_id
_entity_poly.type
_entity_poly.pdbx_seq_one_letter_code
_entity_poly.pdbx_strand_id
1 'polypeptide(L)'
;MEHPINAGLDYGYTLLLSMFAREVVVSGCMTQFGLKHANQFNQFNFASDIMEPFRPLVDKIVYENRNQPFPKIKRELFTLFSDTFVYNGKEMYLTNIVSDYTKKVVKALNNEGKGVPEFRI
;
A
#
# COMPACT_ATOMS: atom_id res chain seq x y z
N MET A 1 -4.46 16.14 24.73
CA MET A 1 -3.18 15.49 24.36
C MET A 1 -3.41 14.94 22.97
N GLU A 2 -2.72 15.49 21.96
CA GLU A 2 -2.92 15.09 20.57
C GLU A 2 -2.46 13.63 20.42
N HIS A 3 -3.38 12.72 20.15
CA HIS A 3 -3.02 11.31 19.98
C HIS A 3 -2.27 11.16 18.64
N PRO A 4 -1.11 10.47 18.60
CA PRO A 4 -0.30 10.34 17.40
C PRO A 4 -0.90 9.35 16.38
N ILE A 5 -2.23 9.17 16.37
CA ILE A 5 -2.94 8.23 15.49
C ILE A 5 -2.79 8.66 14.04
N ASN A 6 -3.14 9.91 13.70
CA ASN A 6 -3.02 10.40 12.33
C ASN A 6 -1.56 10.39 11.87
N ALA A 7 -0.62 10.80 12.73
CA ALA A 7 0.81 10.70 12.43
C ALA A 7 1.25 9.25 12.17
N GLY A 8 0.70 8.28 12.91
CA GLY A 8 0.91 6.84 12.70
C GLY A 8 0.36 6.35 11.36
N LEU A 9 -0.88 6.73 11.04
CA LEU A 9 -1.53 6.40 9.77
C LEU A 9 -0.74 6.99 8.60
N ASP A 10 -0.41 8.27 8.64
CA ASP A 10 0.37 8.96 7.61
C ASP A 10 1.73 8.30 7.39
N TYR A 11 2.42 7.93 8.48
CA TYR A 11 3.69 7.21 8.41
C TYR A 11 3.53 5.85 7.73
N GLY A 12 2.55 5.05 8.15
CA GLY A 12 2.30 3.72 7.58
C GLY A 12 1.87 3.78 6.11
N TYR A 13 1.00 4.72 5.76
CA TYR A 13 0.59 4.94 4.37
C TYR A 13 1.77 5.38 3.50
N THR A 14 2.68 6.21 4.03
CA THR A 14 3.90 6.59 3.31
C THR A 14 4.81 5.38 3.04
N LEU A 15 4.93 4.45 4.00
CA LEU A 15 5.66 3.19 3.79
C LEU A 15 5.02 2.34 2.68
N LEU A 16 3.70 2.13 2.73
CA LEU A 16 2.97 1.43 1.67
C LEU A 16 3.17 2.11 0.31
N LEU A 17 2.95 3.42 0.25
CA LEU A 17 3.08 4.22 -0.96
C LEU A 17 4.46 4.06 -1.60
N SER A 18 5.52 4.04 -0.79
CA SER A 18 6.89 3.86 -1.28
C SER A 18 7.09 2.52 -2.01
N MET A 19 6.48 1.44 -1.52
CA MET A 19 6.55 0.12 -2.15
C MET A 19 5.79 0.08 -3.47
N PHE A 20 4.56 0.61 -3.49
CA PHE A 20 3.75 0.67 -4.72
C PHE A 20 4.37 1.60 -5.75
N ALA A 21 4.89 2.77 -5.36
CA ALA A 21 5.56 3.70 -6.27
C ALA A 21 6.77 3.02 -6.94
N ARG A 22 7.57 2.27 -6.17
CA ARG A 22 8.68 1.48 -6.73
C ARG A 22 8.18 0.47 -7.76
N GLU A 23 7.13 -0.29 -7.47
CA GLU A 23 6.62 -1.31 -8.40
C GLU A 23 5.94 -0.71 -9.64
N VAL A 24 5.29 0.46 -9.52
CA VAL A 24 4.75 1.22 -10.66
C VAL A 24 5.86 1.68 -11.59
N VAL A 25 6.99 2.15 -11.05
CA VAL A 25 8.17 2.50 -11.87
C VAL A 25 8.74 1.26 -12.54
N VAL A 26 8.85 0.14 -11.82
CA VAL A 26 9.32 -1.14 -12.37
C VAL A 26 8.42 -1.65 -13.50
N SER A 27 7.10 -1.41 -13.44
CA SER A 27 6.18 -1.77 -14.52
C SER A 27 6.27 -0.85 -15.75
N GLY A 28 7.12 0.18 -15.72
CA GLY A 28 7.27 1.15 -16.80
C GLY A 28 6.16 2.20 -16.86
N CYS A 29 5.35 2.32 -15.82
CA CYS A 29 4.24 3.27 -15.75
C CYS A 29 4.69 4.60 -15.13
N MET A 30 4.02 5.69 -15.53
CA MET A 30 4.19 6.99 -14.90
C MET A 30 3.41 7.02 -13.58
N THR A 31 4.07 7.39 -12.48
CA THR A 31 3.43 7.45 -11.16
C THR A 31 2.46 8.63 -11.01
N GLN A 32 2.64 9.68 -11.81
CA GLN A 32 1.86 10.93 -11.69
C GLN A 32 0.43 10.81 -12.24
N PHE A 33 0.17 9.86 -13.15
CA PHE A 33 -1.12 9.69 -13.80
C PHE A 33 -1.91 8.55 -13.14
N GLY A 34 -2.78 8.91 -12.18
CA GLY A 34 -3.69 7.97 -11.56
C GLY A 34 -4.87 7.58 -12.46
N LEU A 35 -5.63 6.59 -12.02
CA LEU A 35 -6.90 6.18 -12.61
C LEU A 35 -8.04 7.11 -12.22
N LYS A 36 -8.00 7.61 -10.98
CA LYS A 36 -9.03 8.52 -10.43
C LYS A 36 -8.41 9.72 -9.75
N HIS A 37 -7.35 9.52 -8.96
CA HIS A 37 -6.65 10.63 -8.34
C HIS A 37 -5.92 11.43 -9.44
N ALA A 38 -6.49 12.58 -9.81
CA ALA A 38 -5.95 13.52 -10.79
C ALA A 38 -5.35 14.75 -10.12
N ASN A 39 -4.96 14.65 -8.84
CA ASN A 39 -4.35 15.77 -8.14
C ASN A 39 -3.02 16.11 -8.83
N GLN A 40 -2.97 17.26 -9.50
CA GLN A 40 -1.83 17.72 -10.29
C GLN A 40 -0.55 17.87 -9.44
N PHE A 41 -0.69 17.95 -8.11
CA PHE A 41 0.43 18.07 -7.17
C PHE A 41 0.90 16.74 -6.58
N ASN A 42 0.17 15.63 -6.77
CA ASN A 42 0.57 14.32 -6.26
C ASN A 42 1.37 13.54 -7.31
N GLN A 43 2.69 13.45 -7.09
CA GLN A 43 3.61 12.73 -7.98
C GLN A 43 3.41 11.20 -7.97
N PHE A 44 2.59 10.67 -7.07
CA PHE A 44 2.38 9.24 -6.84
C PHE A 44 0.91 8.82 -6.99
N ASN A 45 0.09 9.57 -7.73
CA ASN A 45 -1.33 9.29 -7.92
C ASN A 45 -1.64 7.83 -8.25
N PHE A 46 -0.94 7.22 -9.21
CA PHE A 46 -1.22 5.84 -9.59
C PHE A 46 -0.87 4.84 -8.48
N ALA A 47 0.26 5.06 -7.79
CA ALA A 47 0.63 4.24 -6.64
C ALA A 47 -0.38 4.40 -5.48
N SER A 48 -0.90 5.61 -5.27
CA SER A 48 -1.98 5.88 -4.32
C SER A 48 -3.26 5.11 -4.67
N ASP A 49 -3.65 5.05 -5.95
CA ASP A 49 -4.80 4.27 -6.40
C ASP A 49 -4.63 2.77 -6.12
N ILE A 50 -3.45 2.20 -6.43
CA ILE A 50 -3.21 0.75 -6.30
C ILE A 50 -3.11 0.31 -4.83
N MET A 51 -2.59 1.18 -3.94
CA MET A 51 -2.38 0.82 -2.53
C MET A 51 -3.66 0.82 -1.68
N GLU A 52 -4.78 1.35 -2.19
CA GLU A 52 -6.03 1.51 -1.42
C GLU A 52 -6.48 0.23 -0.68
N PRO A 53 -6.48 -0.98 -1.29
CA PRO A 53 -6.87 -2.22 -0.60
C PRO A 53 -5.95 -2.61 0.57
N PHE A 54 -4.74 -2.05 0.65
CA PHE A 54 -3.72 -2.38 1.64
C PHE A 54 -3.71 -1.43 2.84
N ARG A 55 -4.40 -0.29 2.75
CA ARG A 55 -4.52 0.68 3.86
C ARG A 55 -4.98 0.06 5.18
N PRO A 56 -5.96 -0.88 5.21
CA PRO A 56 -6.40 -1.45 6.47
C PRO A 56 -5.33 -2.25 7.23
N LEU A 57 -4.25 -2.69 6.58
CA LEU A 57 -3.10 -3.28 7.26
C LEU A 57 -2.43 -2.27 8.20
N VAL A 58 -2.24 -1.04 7.72
CA VAL A 58 -1.73 0.08 8.52
C VAL A 58 -2.74 0.45 9.59
N ASP A 59 -4.02 0.55 9.22
CA ASP A 59 -5.09 0.94 10.15
C ASP A 59 -5.15 -0.01 11.35
N LYS A 60 -5.06 -1.32 11.10
CA LYS A 60 -5.04 -2.35 12.13
C LYS A 60 -3.86 -2.18 13.09
N ILE A 61 -2.64 -2.04 12.58
CA ILE A 61 -1.42 -1.88 13.40
C ILE A 61 -1.53 -0.60 14.27
N VAL A 62 -1.96 0.51 13.67
CA VAL A 62 -2.13 1.77 14.40
C VAL A 62 -3.24 1.66 15.44
N TYR A 63 -4.36 1.02 15.12
CA TYR A 63 -5.47 0.82 16.05
C TYR A 63 -5.08 -0.05 17.25
N GLU A 64 -4.35 -1.14 17.02
CA GLU A 64 -3.83 -2.03 18.07
C GLU A 64 -2.84 -1.30 18.98
N ASN A 65 -2.12 -0.31 18.45
CA ASN A 65 -1.14 0.49 19.17
C ASN A 65 -1.62 1.93 19.48
N ARG A 66 -2.92 2.23 19.43
CA ARG A 66 -3.46 3.60 19.50
C ARG A 66 -3.16 4.37 20.79
N ASN A 67 -2.85 3.64 21.86
CA ASN A 67 -2.48 4.19 23.17
C ASN A 67 -0.95 4.23 23.38
N GLN A 68 -0.16 3.82 22.39
CA GLN A 68 1.30 3.77 22.45
C GLN A 68 1.92 5.09 21.97
N PRO A 69 3.14 5.42 22.41
CA PRO A 69 3.86 6.57 21.88
C PRO A 69 4.25 6.36 20.41
N PHE A 70 4.32 7.44 19.64
CA PHE A 70 4.62 7.39 18.20
C PHE A 70 5.85 6.54 17.80
N PRO A 71 7.00 6.58 18.51
CA PRO A 71 8.14 5.73 18.19
C PRO A 71 7.83 4.22 18.24
N LYS A 72 6.93 3.79 19.14
CA LYS A 72 6.48 2.40 19.22
C LYS A 72 5.60 2.06 18.03
N ILE A 73 4.64 2.93 17.68
CA ILE A 73 3.78 2.77 16.49
C ILE A 73 4.63 2.61 15.23
N LYS A 74 5.66 3.46 15.04
CA LYS A 74 6.58 3.34 13.88
C LYS A 74 7.32 2.01 13.81
N ARG A 75 7.73 1.47 14.96
CA ARG A 75 8.43 0.19 15.04
C ARG A 75 7.50 -0.97 14.64
N GLU A 76 6.25 -0.94 15.11
CA GLU A 76 5.25 -1.94 14.71
C GLU A 76 4.91 -1.80 13.22
N LEU A 77 4.76 -0.60 12.69
CA LEU A 77 4.52 -0.40 11.24
C LEU A 77 5.67 -0.91 10.37
N PHE A 78 6.89 -1.00 10.91
CA PHE A 78 8.03 -1.54 10.16
C PHE A 78 7.95 -3.05 9.97
N THR A 79 7.15 -3.78 10.77
CA THR A 79 6.98 -5.23 10.61
C THR A 79 6.30 -5.56 9.28
N LEU A 80 5.53 -4.64 8.69
CA LEU A 80 4.91 -4.80 7.37
C LEU A 80 5.88 -5.29 6.28
N PHE A 81 7.17 -4.94 6.37
CA PHE A 81 8.18 -5.38 5.41
C PHE A 81 8.62 -6.84 5.58
N SER A 82 8.42 -7.41 6.77
CA SER A 82 8.75 -8.80 7.13
C SER A 82 7.52 -9.68 7.33
N ASP A 83 6.32 -9.10 7.39
CA ASP A 83 5.08 -9.83 7.65
C ASP A 83 4.61 -10.57 6.39
N THR A 84 4.02 -11.73 6.63
CA THR A 84 3.40 -12.57 5.61
C THR A 84 1.88 -12.45 5.65
N PHE A 85 1.26 -12.50 4.47
CA PHE A 85 -0.18 -12.42 4.31
C PHE A 85 -0.64 -13.49 3.32
N VAL A 86 -1.89 -13.95 3.46
CA VAL A 86 -2.49 -14.88 2.52
C VAL A 86 -2.89 -14.14 1.25
N TYR A 87 -2.36 -14.55 0.11
CA TYR A 87 -2.66 -14.00 -1.20
C TYR A 87 -2.62 -15.11 -2.26
N ASN A 88 -3.67 -15.21 -3.08
CA ASN A 88 -3.86 -16.31 -4.04
C ASN A 88 -3.69 -17.72 -3.41
N GLY A 89 -4.19 -17.91 -2.19
CA GLY A 89 -4.13 -19.18 -1.46
C GLY A 89 -2.74 -19.56 -0.94
N LYS A 90 -1.77 -18.63 -0.97
CA LYS A 90 -0.41 -18.84 -0.46
C LYS A 90 -0.06 -17.77 0.55
N GLU A 91 0.75 -18.16 1.53
CA GLU A 91 1.36 -17.20 2.46
C GLU A 91 2.58 -16.57 1.79
N MET A 92 2.60 -15.24 1.71
CA MET A 92 3.62 -14.48 0.98
C MET A 92 3.99 -13.21 1.73
N TYR A 93 5.27 -12.81 1.67
CA TYR A 93 5.70 -11.50 2.15
C TYR A 93 4.95 -10.37 1.44
N LEU A 94 4.61 -9.31 2.19
CA LEU A 94 3.90 -8.15 1.64
C LEU A 94 4.60 -7.56 0.41
N THR A 95 5.92 -7.47 0.42
CA THR A 95 6.72 -6.94 -0.71
C THR A 95 6.50 -7.74 -2.00
N ASN A 96 6.41 -9.07 -1.90
CA ASN A 96 6.11 -9.95 -3.04
C ASN A 96 4.67 -9.80 -3.52
N ILE A 97 3.72 -9.66 -2.58
CA ILE A 97 2.31 -9.42 -2.89
C ILE A 97 2.16 -8.09 -3.64
N VAL A 98 2.79 -7.01 -3.15
CA VAL A 98 2.76 -5.69 -3.77
C VAL A 98 3.30 -5.73 -5.21
N SER A 99 4.41 -6.44 -5.45
CA SER A 99 4.96 -6.64 -6.80
C SER A 99 3.97 -7.38 -7.72
N ASP A 100 3.44 -8.52 -7.29
CA ASP A 100 2.50 -9.31 -8.13
C ASP A 100 1.19 -8.57 -8.37
N TYR A 101 0.64 -7.93 -7.33
CA TYR A 101 -0.58 -7.14 -7.40
C TYR A 101 -0.43 -5.99 -8.39
N THR A 102 0.64 -5.20 -8.28
CA THR A 102 0.90 -4.07 -9.18
C THR A 102 1.00 -4.52 -10.64
N LYS A 103 1.76 -5.60 -10.91
CA LYS A 103 1.88 -6.17 -12.26
C LYS A 103 0.54 -6.63 -12.82
N LYS A 104 -0.29 -7.27 -11.99
CA LYS A 104 -1.62 -7.73 -12.41
C LYS A 104 -2.60 -6.58 -12.64
N VAL A 105 -2.56 -5.51 -11.85
CA VAL A 105 -3.36 -4.30 -12.11
C VAL A 105 -2.98 -3.68 -13.44
N VAL A 106 -1.69 -3.46 -13.70
CA VAL A 106 -1.21 -2.92 -14.98
C VAL A 106 -1.60 -3.82 -16.15
N LYS A 107 -1.44 -5.14 -15.99
CA LYS A 107 -1.90 -6.11 -16.98
C LYS A 107 -3.40 -6.01 -17.23
N ALA A 108 -4.22 -5.89 -16.20
CA ALA A 108 -5.67 -5.77 -16.34
C ALA A 108 -6.05 -4.49 -17.10
N LEU A 109 -5.43 -3.35 -16.78
CA LEU A 109 -5.64 -2.08 -17.50
C LEU A 109 -5.31 -2.21 -18.99
N ASN A 110 -4.23 -2.91 -19.34
CA ASN A 110 -3.85 -3.17 -20.74
C ASN A 110 -4.77 -4.19 -21.45
N ASN A 111 -5.63 -4.90 -20.72
CA ASN A 111 -6.52 -5.94 -21.24
C ASN A 111 -8.00 -5.63 -20.92
N GLU A 112 -8.43 -4.38 -21.14
CA GLU A 112 -9.83 -3.94 -20.99
C GLU A 112 -10.41 -4.17 -19.58
N GLY A 113 -9.58 -4.13 -18.54
CA GLY A 113 -9.98 -4.33 -17.15
C GLY A 113 -10.23 -5.79 -16.76
N LYS A 114 -9.90 -6.78 -17.60
CA LYS A 114 -10.08 -8.20 -17.28
C LYS A 114 -8.98 -8.69 -16.32
N GLY A 115 -9.37 -9.37 -15.25
CA GLY A 115 -8.44 -10.06 -14.34
C GLY A 115 -7.76 -9.15 -13.31
N VAL A 116 -8.47 -8.12 -12.82
CA VAL A 116 -7.99 -7.29 -11.70
C VAL A 116 -7.72 -8.19 -10.48
N PRO A 117 -6.54 -8.06 -9.84
CA PRO A 117 -6.20 -8.87 -8.68
C PRO A 117 -7.00 -8.45 -7.43
N GLU A 118 -7.23 -9.41 -6.54
CA GLU A 118 -7.92 -9.19 -5.28
C GLU A 118 -6.98 -9.44 -4.10
N PHE A 119 -6.93 -8.49 -3.16
CA PHE A 119 -6.26 -8.65 -1.87
C PHE A 119 -7.34 -8.56 -0.78
N ARG A 120 -7.31 -9.49 0.17
CA ARG A 120 -8.28 -9.60 1.26
C ARG A 120 -7.55 -9.87 2.55
N ILE A 121 -8.03 -9.25 3.63
CA ILE A 121 -7.51 -9.32 5.00
C ILE A 121 -8.47 -10.05 5.92
#